data_AF-A0A2H6GLV7-F1
#
_entry.id   AF-A0A2H6GLV7-F1
#
_cell.length_a   1.000
_cell.length_b   1.000
_cell.length_c   1.000
_cell.angle_alpha   90.00
_cell.angle_beta   90.00
_cell.angle_gamma   90.00
#
_symmetry.space_group_name_H-M   'P 1'
#
loop_
_entity.id
_entity.type
_entity.pdbx_description
1 polymer ?
#
loop_
_entity_poly.entity_id
_entity_poly.type
_entity_poly.pdbx_seq_one_letter_code
_entity_poly.pdbx_strand_id
1 'polypeptide(L)'
;MKRTMIFTLTICLPLIFSAGIALAADLPAKDVKILKEAGIPLYKGAEFLNGGLGGEIGARFASSAPVEDVRAFYKGKFPAWALNAEYGSWILYDGKPGGGPAAYMGKQQVSVKENKNLPSWFGVAKNMTTEIMIVVPPK
;
A
#
# COMPACT_ATOMS: atom_id res chain seq x y z
N MET A 1 54.17 31.60 6.03
CA MET A 1 54.00 30.62 4.94
C MET A 1 52.77 29.78 5.26
N LYS A 2 51.57 30.21 4.85
CA LYS A 2 50.75 29.62 3.77
C LYS A 2 50.75 28.08 3.76
N ARG A 3 49.67 27.45 4.25
CA ARG A 3 48.93 26.37 3.57
C ARG A 3 47.46 26.38 4.00
N THR A 4 46.66 27.10 3.23
CA THR A 4 45.20 27.02 3.23
C THR A 4 44.80 25.63 2.72
N MET A 5 44.16 24.81 3.55
CA MET A 5 43.62 23.52 3.14
C MET A 5 42.15 23.72 2.75
N ILE A 6 41.89 23.69 1.44
CA ILE A 6 40.56 23.71 0.83
C ILE A 6 40.03 22.28 0.92
N PHE A 7 39.01 22.05 1.77
CA PHE A 7 38.26 20.80 1.78
C PHE A 7 37.13 20.88 0.76
N THR A 8 37.33 20.20 -0.36
CA THR A 8 36.39 20.07 -1.47
C THR A 8 35.38 18.96 -1.18
N LEU A 9 34.10 19.36 -1.11
CA LEU A 9 32.92 18.70 -1.69
C LEU A 9 32.81 17.16 -1.60
N THR A 10 31.83 16.68 -0.85
CA THR A 10 31.04 15.50 -1.27
C THR A 10 29.60 15.70 -0.85
N ILE A 11 28.78 16.17 -1.81
CA ILE A 11 27.34 16.26 -1.69
C ILE A 11 26.81 14.82 -1.67
N CYS A 12 26.32 14.37 -0.51
CA CYS A 12 25.50 13.16 -0.41
C CYS A 12 24.18 13.41 -1.16
N LEU A 13 24.15 13.00 -2.42
CA LEU A 13 22.92 12.85 -3.19
C LEU A 13 22.10 11.73 -2.51
N PRO A 14 20.90 11.98 -1.95
CA PRO A 14 20.04 10.88 -1.57
C PRO A 14 19.63 10.15 -2.86
N LEU A 15 20.05 8.90 -2.97
CA LEU A 15 19.59 7.95 -3.98
C LEU A 15 18.06 7.96 -3.99
N ILE A 16 17.50 8.61 -5.00
CA ILE A 16 16.08 8.49 -5.34
C ILE A 16 15.93 7.03 -5.79
N PHE A 17 15.49 6.17 -4.86
CA PHE A 17 14.99 4.85 -5.19
C PHE A 17 13.76 5.05 -6.06
N SER A 18 13.97 5.06 -7.37
CA SER A 18 12.94 4.81 -8.37
C SER A 18 12.46 3.38 -8.15
N ALA A 19 11.55 3.21 -7.20
CA ALA A 19 10.84 1.98 -6.95
C ALA A 19 9.98 1.69 -8.19
N GLY A 20 10.54 0.94 -9.14
CA GLY A 20 9.76 0.30 -10.19
C GLY A 20 8.63 -0.46 -9.50
N ILE A 21 7.40 -0.02 -9.72
CA ILE A 21 6.20 -0.64 -9.17
C ILE A 21 6.09 -1.99 -9.88
N ALA A 22 6.63 -3.03 -9.25
CA ALA A 22 6.34 -4.40 -9.62
C ALA A 22 4.86 -4.61 -9.29
N LEU A 23 4.01 -4.40 -10.29
CA LEU A 23 2.60 -4.71 -10.19
C LEU A 23 2.46 -6.22 -10.02
N ALA A 24 1.54 -6.65 -9.17
CA ALA A 24 1.21 -8.06 -8.98
C ALA A 24 1.05 -8.71 -10.35
N ALA A 25 1.66 -9.89 -10.53
CA ALA A 25 1.25 -10.76 -11.60
C ALA A 25 -0.28 -10.88 -11.55
N ASP A 26 -0.93 -10.75 -12.69
CA ASP A 26 -2.37 -10.98 -12.89
C ASP A 26 -3.37 -9.86 -12.51
N LEU A 27 -2.93 -8.68 -12.02
CA LEU A 27 -3.87 -7.56 -11.90
C LEU A 27 -4.29 -7.05 -13.30
N PRO A 28 -5.61 -6.94 -13.62
CA PRO A 28 -6.04 -6.48 -14.93
C PRO A 28 -5.50 -5.10 -15.29
N ALA A 29 -5.13 -4.89 -16.55
CA ALA A 29 -4.52 -3.63 -17.02
C ALA A 29 -5.39 -2.39 -16.73
N LYS A 30 -6.73 -2.54 -16.75
CA LYS A 30 -7.67 -1.48 -16.36
C LYS A 30 -7.47 -1.05 -14.90
N ASP A 31 -7.27 -2.00 -14.00
CA ASP A 31 -7.15 -1.76 -12.56
C ASP A 31 -5.75 -1.23 -12.23
N VAL A 32 -4.73 -1.70 -12.94
CA VAL A 32 -3.39 -1.09 -12.93
C VAL A 32 -3.46 0.41 -13.26
N LYS A 33 -4.22 0.78 -14.29
CA LYS A 33 -4.40 2.19 -14.68
C LYS A 33 -5.09 2.98 -13.56
N ILE A 34 -6.14 2.42 -12.96
CA ILE A 34 -6.86 3.05 -11.84
C ILE A 34 -5.93 3.27 -10.63
N LEU A 35 -5.10 2.30 -10.24
CA LEU A 35 -4.13 2.49 -9.15
C LEU A 35 -3.14 3.62 -9.45
N LYS A 36 -2.61 3.65 -10.67
CA LYS A 36 -1.67 4.70 -11.10
C LYS A 36 -2.31 6.08 -11.05
N GLU A 37 -3.54 6.21 -11.55
CA GLU A 37 -4.28 7.47 -11.52
C GLU A 37 -4.68 7.91 -10.10
N ALA A 38 -4.97 6.95 -9.21
CA ALA A 38 -5.23 7.22 -7.79
C ALA A 38 -3.95 7.52 -7.00
N GLY A 39 -2.76 7.31 -7.58
CA GLY A 39 -1.49 7.48 -6.87
C GLY A 39 -1.25 6.44 -5.77
N ILE A 40 -1.93 5.29 -5.82
CA ILE A 40 -1.78 4.23 -4.82
C ILE A 40 -0.75 3.20 -5.28
N PRO A 41 0.44 3.13 -4.65
CA PRO A 41 1.43 2.13 -5.01
C PRO A 41 1.02 0.75 -4.47
N LEU A 42 1.31 -0.29 -5.25
CA LEU A 42 1.21 -1.65 -4.77
C LEU A 42 2.45 -2.01 -3.93
N TYR A 43 2.25 -2.72 -2.82
CA TYR A 43 3.35 -3.24 -2.02
C TYR A 43 4.18 -4.25 -2.83
N LYS A 44 5.51 -4.19 -2.71
CA LYS A 44 6.41 -5.06 -3.48
C LYS A 44 6.22 -6.52 -3.08
N GLY A 45 6.01 -7.38 -4.07
CA GLY A 45 5.79 -8.81 -3.83
C GLY A 45 4.39 -9.12 -3.29
N ALA A 46 3.45 -8.19 -3.43
CA ALA A 46 2.04 -8.51 -3.28
C ALA A 46 1.53 -9.24 -4.53
N GLU A 47 0.79 -10.31 -4.34
CA GLU A 47 0.13 -11.10 -5.39
C GLU A 47 -1.36 -10.76 -5.43
N PHE A 48 -1.91 -10.57 -6.62
CA PHE A 48 -3.33 -10.31 -6.81
C PHE A 48 -4.13 -11.59 -6.55
N LEU A 49 -5.25 -11.48 -5.82
CA LEU A 49 -6.12 -12.60 -5.51
C LEU A 49 -7.44 -12.51 -6.26
N ASN A 50 -8.23 -11.47 -5.98
CA ASN A 50 -9.53 -11.25 -6.57
C ASN A 50 -10.01 -9.79 -6.42
N GLY A 51 -11.20 -9.53 -6.98
CA GLY A 51 -11.84 -8.22 -6.93
C GLY A 51 -11.43 -7.33 -8.11
N GLY A 52 -11.57 -6.02 -7.93
CA GLY A 52 -11.30 -5.04 -8.98
C GLY A 52 -11.48 -3.61 -8.47
N LEU A 53 -11.00 -2.64 -9.26
CA LEU A 53 -11.04 -1.23 -8.89
C LEU A 53 -12.07 -0.47 -9.73
N GLY A 54 -12.44 0.72 -9.28
CA GLY A 54 -13.53 1.51 -9.87
C GLY A 54 -14.92 1.08 -9.38
N GLY A 55 -14.99 0.26 -8.33
CA GLY A 55 -16.21 -0.13 -7.62
C GLY A 55 -15.97 -0.12 -6.10
N GLU A 56 -16.98 -0.48 -5.32
CA GLU A 56 -16.93 -0.30 -3.85
C GLU A 56 -16.19 -1.40 -3.08
N ILE A 57 -15.99 -2.58 -3.68
CA ILE A 57 -15.43 -3.77 -3.01
C ILE A 57 -13.88 -3.74 -2.97
N GLY A 58 -13.26 -3.17 -4.01
CA GLY A 58 -11.80 -3.09 -4.15
C GLY A 58 -11.12 -4.35 -4.67
N ALA A 59 -9.80 -4.27 -4.80
CA ALA A 59 -8.92 -5.36 -5.19
C ALA A 59 -8.17 -5.91 -3.97
N ARG A 60 -8.06 -7.24 -3.89
CA ARG A 60 -7.41 -7.98 -2.80
C ARG A 60 -6.07 -8.53 -3.25
N PHE A 61 -5.09 -8.44 -2.37
CA PHE A 61 -3.75 -8.95 -2.58
C PHE A 61 -3.26 -9.71 -1.34
N ALA A 62 -2.33 -10.62 -1.55
CA ALA A 62 -1.61 -11.33 -0.50
C ALA A 62 -0.12 -11.00 -0.53
N SER A 63 0.53 -10.98 0.63
CA SER A 63 1.98 -10.83 0.75
C SER A 63 2.53 -11.74 1.83
N SER A 64 3.77 -12.19 1.64
CA SER A 64 4.56 -12.91 2.65
C SER A 64 5.30 -11.98 3.63
N ALA A 65 5.26 -10.67 3.41
CA ALA A 65 5.86 -9.70 4.31
C ALA A 65 5.08 -9.63 5.64
N PRO A 66 5.74 -9.28 6.75
CA PRO A 66 5.09 -9.00 8.03
C PRO A 66 4.01 -7.92 7.89
N VAL A 67 2.88 -8.10 8.57
CA VAL A 67 1.75 -7.16 8.50
C VAL A 67 2.15 -5.73 8.89
N GLU A 68 3.02 -5.58 9.88
CA GLU A 68 3.48 -4.27 10.36
C GLU A 68 4.37 -3.54 9.35
N ASP A 69 5.16 -4.27 8.55
CA ASP A 69 6.00 -3.67 7.51
C ASP A 69 5.13 -3.10 6.38
N VAL A 70 4.06 -3.82 6.02
CA VAL A 70 3.10 -3.37 5.02
C VAL A 70 2.31 -2.16 5.52
N ARG A 71 1.89 -2.17 6.80
CA ARG A 71 1.22 -1.01 7.45
C ARG A 71 2.13 0.22 7.47
N ALA A 72 3.39 0.05 7.86
CA ALA A 72 4.38 1.12 7.90
C ALA A 72 4.63 1.71 6.51
N PHE A 73 4.73 0.86 5.48
CA PHE A 73 4.86 1.29 4.10
C PHE A 73 3.71 2.22 3.68
N TYR A 74 2.45 1.79 3.84
CA TYR A 74 1.30 2.58 3.42
C TYR A 74 1.15 3.87 4.23
N LYS A 75 1.39 3.81 5.54
CA LYS A 75 1.39 5.00 6.40
C LYS A 75 2.46 6.02 6.00
N GLY A 76 3.64 5.55 5.58
CA GLY A 76 4.71 6.40 5.05
C GLY A 76 4.39 7.02 3.69
N LYS A 77 3.60 6.32 2.85
CA LYS A 77 3.13 6.85 1.55
C LYS A 77 2.03 7.88 1.69
N PHE A 78 1.18 7.76 2.71
CA PHE A 78 0.03 8.63 2.92
C PHE A 78 0.00 9.24 4.33
N PRO A 79 0.95 10.12 4.67
CA PRO A 79 1.03 10.72 6.01
C PRO A 79 -0.17 11.61 6.36
N ALA A 80 -0.92 12.09 5.36
CA ALA A 80 -2.11 12.91 5.53
C ALA A 80 -3.42 12.11 5.60
N TRP A 81 -3.39 10.81 5.30
CA TRP A 81 -4.59 9.97 5.36
C TRP A 81 -4.95 9.66 6.81
N ALA A 82 -6.26 9.57 7.06
CA ALA A 82 -6.76 9.17 8.36
C ALA A 82 -6.63 7.65 8.54
N LEU A 83 -6.42 7.22 9.78
CA LEU A 83 -6.32 5.82 10.15
C LEU A 83 -7.48 5.47 11.08
N ASN A 84 -8.31 4.50 10.68
CA ASN A 84 -9.19 3.79 11.58
C ASN A 84 -8.49 2.49 12.03
N ALA A 85 -8.28 2.35 13.35
CA ALA A 85 -7.63 1.19 13.96
C ALA A 85 -8.50 0.56 15.07
N GLU A 86 -9.81 0.73 14.99
CA GLU A 86 -10.76 0.24 15.99
C GLU A 86 -11.21 -1.18 15.66
N TYR A 87 -11.61 -1.94 16.68
CA TYR A 87 -12.19 -3.29 16.54
C TYR A 87 -11.35 -4.28 15.71
N GLY A 88 -10.02 -4.20 15.80
CA GLY A 88 -9.10 -5.06 15.06
C GLY A 88 -8.99 -4.73 13.57
N SER A 89 -9.62 -3.64 13.12
CA SER A 89 -9.41 -3.10 11.77
C SER A 89 -8.11 -2.30 11.71
N TRP A 90 -7.58 -2.18 10.50
CA TRP A 90 -6.54 -1.20 10.16
C TRP A 90 -6.86 -0.72 8.76
N ILE A 91 -7.44 0.47 8.66
CA ILE A 91 -7.92 1.07 7.41
C ILE A 91 -7.36 2.48 7.33
N LEU A 92 -6.44 2.68 6.38
CA LEU A 92 -5.88 3.98 6.05
C LEU A 92 -6.66 4.56 4.86
N TYR A 93 -7.19 5.77 4.97
CA TYR A 93 -8.12 6.31 3.97
C TYR A 93 -7.97 7.82 3.72
N ASP A 94 -8.31 8.23 2.50
CA ASP A 94 -8.28 9.61 2.05
C ASP A 94 -9.48 10.40 2.59
N GLY A 95 -9.38 10.84 3.84
CA GLY A 95 -10.46 11.54 4.52
C GLY A 95 -10.07 12.10 5.88
N LYS A 96 -11.06 12.64 6.58
CA LYS A 96 -10.89 13.14 7.94
C LYS A 96 -11.01 11.98 8.94
N PRO A 97 -10.28 12.03 10.08
CA PRO A 97 -10.47 11.06 11.16
C PRO A 97 -11.93 10.96 11.60
N GLY A 98 -12.41 9.74 11.81
CA GLY A 98 -13.77 9.47 12.28
C GLY A 98 -13.88 8.05 12.85
N GLY A 99 -14.76 7.87 13.85
CA GLY A 99 -14.86 6.64 14.65
C GLY A 99 -15.73 5.53 14.07
N GLY A 100 -15.88 5.44 12.74
CA GLY A 100 -16.73 4.38 12.18
C GLY A 100 -16.74 4.26 10.65
N PRO A 101 -17.47 3.27 10.11
CA PRO A 101 -17.45 2.94 8.69
C PRO A 101 -17.77 4.11 7.76
N ALA A 102 -18.69 4.98 8.16
CA ALA A 102 -19.06 6.17 7.39
C ALA A 102 -17.87 7.12 7.12
N ALA A 103 -16.78 7.04 7.88
CA ALA A 103 -15.60 7.88 7.67
C ALA A 103 -14.79 7.46 6.43
N TYR A 104 -14.78 6.17 6.10
CA TYR A 104 -13.94 5.61 5.03
C TYR A 104 -14.75 4.99 3.86
N MET A 105 -16.05 4.74 4.05
CA MET A 105 -16.93 4.29 2.97
C MET A 105 -16.96 5.30 1.82
N GLY A 106 -16.80 4.81 0.58
CA GLY A 106 -16.75 5.65 -0.61
C GLY A 106 -15.47 6.51 -0.72
N LYS A 107 -14.44 6.23 0.09
CA LYS A 107 -13.13 6.86 -0.01
C LYS A 107 -12.11 5.92 -0.63
N GLN A 108 -11.03 6.51 -1.14
CA GLN A 108 -9.83 5.72 -1.40
C GLN A 108 -9.31 5.19 -0.06
N GLN A 109 -9.04 3.90 0.00
CA GLN A 109 -8.57 3.28 1.23
C GLN A 109 -7.70 2.06 0.98
N VAL A 110 -6.82 1.81 1.94
CA VAL A 110 -6.03 0.59 2.04
C VAL A 110 -6.29 -0.04 3.39
N SER A 111 -6.69 -1.30 3.42
CA SER A 111 -6.75 -2.10 4.64
C SER A 111 -5.68 -3.17 4.64
N VAL A 112 -5.06 -3.37 5.81
CA VAL A 112 -3.94 -4.31 5.97
C VAL A 112 -4.15 -5.11 7.25
N LYS A 113 -4.23 -6.43 7.10
CA LYS A 113 -4.42 -7.34 8.24
C LYS A 113 -3.70 -8.66 8.03
N GLU A 114 -3.41 -9.34 9.12
CA GLU A 114 -3.05 -10.75 9.06
C GLU A 114 -4.31 -11.59 8.83
N ASN A 115 -4.23 -12.51 7.89
CA ASN A 115 -5.25 -13.50 7.57
C ASN A 115 -4.59 -14.84 7.20
N LYS A 116 -4.51 -15.73 8.18
CA LYS A 116 -3.89 -17.05 8.07
C LYS A 116 -4.61 -18.00 7.11
N ASN A 117 -5.83 -17.66 6.69
CA ASN A 117 -6.62 -18.47 5.77
C ASN A 117 -6.42 -18.09 4.30
N LEU A 118 -5.72 -16.98 4.00
CA LEU A 118 -5.46 -16.55 2.61
C LEU A 118 -4.85 -17.67 1.74
N PRO A 119 -3.79 -18.38 2.18
CA PRO A 119 -3.19 -19.43 1.37
C PRO A 119 -4.17 -20.53 1.00
N SER A 120 -4.99 -20.98 1.95
CA SER A 120 -5.97 -22.05 1.69
C SER A 120 -7.16 -21.59 0.85
N TRP A 121 -7.58 -20.33 1.00
CA TRP A 121 -8.72 -19.79 0.26
C TRP A 121 -8.39 -19.51 -1.21
N PHE A 122 -7.16 -19.06 -1.49
CA PHE A 122 -6.78 -18.58 -2.81
C PHE A 122 -5.68 -19.40 -3.49
N GLY A 123 -5.16 -20.45 -2.83
CA GLY A 123 -4.12 -21.30 -3.40
C GLY A 123 -2.75 -20.63 -3.51
N VAL A 124 -2.51 -19.54 -2.77
CA VAL A 124 -1.19 -18.87 -2.71
C VAL A 124 -0.24 -19.57 -1.73
N ALA A 125 1.03 -19.16 -1.73
CA ALA A 125 2.04 -19.76 -0.87
C ALA A 125 1.66 -19.69 0.62
N LYS A 126 2.01 -20.74 1.40
CA LYS A 126 1.59 -20.89 2.81
C LYS A 126 1.98 -19.73 3.73
N ASN A 127 3.02 -18.98 3.39
CA ASN A 127 3.50 -17.83 4.15
C ASN A 127 2.84 -16.51 3.72
N MET A 128 1.99 -16.48 2.69
CA MET A 128 1.28 -15.28 2.25
C MET A 128 0.04 -15.02 3.11
N THR A 129 0.28 -14.62 4.35
CA THR A 129 -0.77 -14.38 5.35
C THR A 129 -1.09 -12.91 5.55
N THR A 130 -0.38 -11.97 4.93
CA THR A 130 -0.74 -10.55 5.00
C THR A 130 -1.72 -10.21 3.88
N GLU A 131 -2.93 -9.83 4.26
CA GLU A 131 -3.97 -9.36 3.35
C GLU A 131 -3.87 -7.85 3.17
N ILE A 132 -3.86 -7.43 1.91
CA ILE A 132 -3.96 -6.02 1.52
C ILE A 132 -5.23 -5.89 0.70
N MET A 133 -6.16 -5.03 1.11
CA MET A 133 -7.26 -4.61 0.24
C MET A 133 -7.10 -3.14 -0.12
N ILE A 134 -7.21 -2.83 -1.41
CA ILE A 134 -7.18 -1.46 -1.91
C ILE A 134 -8.54 -1.18 -2.53
N VAL A 135 -9.19 -0.11 -2.08
CA VAL A 135 -10.43 0.39 -2.69
C VAL A 135 -10.14 1.73 -3.35
N VAL A 136 -10.51 1.83 -4.62
CA VAL A 136 -10.56 3.09 -5.37
C VAL A 136 -11.97 3.21 -5.92
N PRO A 137 -12.83 4.04 -5.30
CA PRO A 137 -14.19 4.28 -5.78
C PRO A 137 -14.21 4.87 -7.20
N PRO A 138 -15.33 4.74 -7.93
CA PRO A 138 -15.53 5.49 -9.17
C PRO A 138 -15.50 7.00 -8.90
N LYS A 139 -15.07 7.77 -9.90
CA LYS A 139 -15.10 9.24 -9.86
C LYS A 139 -16.51 9.77 -10.12
#